data_AF-A0A2E7RMN8-F1
#
_entry.id   AF-A0A2E7RMN8-F1
#
_cell.length_a   1.000
_cell.length_b   1.000
_cell.length_c   1.000
_cell.angle_alpha   90.00
_cell.angle_beta   90.00
_cell.angle_gamma   90.00
#
_symmetry.space_group_name_H-M   'P 1'
#
loop_
_entity.id
_entity.type
_entity.pdbx_description
1 polymer ?
#
loop_
_entity_poly.entity_id
_entity_poly.type
_entity_poly.pdbx_seq_one_letter_code
_entity_poly.pdbx_strand_id
1 'polypeptide(L)' 'MSSNQVPPPRLPEPPMEYTQQYMADLTRALQVFIEQERNPGELRATRITLTDLPTSVTDLETGTLYNDSGTIKIAP' A
#
# COMPACT_ATOMS: atom_id res chain seq x y z
N MET A 1 13.54 15.52 -9.41
CA MET A 1 12.19 15.12 -9.00
C MET A 1 11.62 14.17 -10.05
N SER A 2 11.96 12.88 -9.98
CA SER A 2 11.39 11.88 -10.90
C SER A 2 10.11 11.36 -10.28
N SER A 3 8.97 11.87 -10.74
CA SER A 3 7.67 11.29 -10.46
C SER A 3 7.58 9.96 -11.21
N ASN A 4 8.10 8.87 -10.65
CA ASN A 4 7.73 7.52 -11.07
C ASN A 4 6.29 7.25 -10.61
N GLN A 5 5.33 7.93 -11.25
CA GLN A 5 3.93 7.53 -11.20
C GLN A 5 3.83 6.23 -11.98
N VAL A 6 3.99 5.11 -11.28
CA VAL A 6 3.67 3.80 -11.85
C VAL A 6 2.17 3.83 -12.18
N PRO A 7 1.77 3.72 -13.46
CA PRO A 7 0.36 3.74 -13.80
C PRO A 7 -0.33 2.57 -13.09
N PRO A 8 -1.53 2.78 -12.51
CA PRO A 8 -2.24 1.73 -11.81
C PRO A 8 -2.53 0.57 -12.77
N PRO A 9 -2.36 -0.68 -12.32
CA PRO A 9 -2.57 -1.85 -13.15
C PRO A 9 -4.06 -1.91 -13.47
N ARG A 10 -4.36 -2.11 -14.75
CA ARG A 10 -5.74 -2.28 -15.20
C ARG A 10 -6.03 -3.76 -15.26
N LEU A 11 -7.14 -4.15 -14.65
CA LEU A 11 -7.70 -5.48 -14.84
C LEU A 11 -8.24 -5.60 -16.28
N PRO A 12 -8.13 -6.77 -16.91
CA PRO A 12 -8.73 -6.98 -18.23
C PRO A 12 -10.25 -6.88 -18.14
N GLU A 13 -10.87 -6.31 -19.17
CA GLU A 13 -12.34 -6.27 -19.30
C GLU A 13 -12.89 -7.69 -19.48
N PRO A 14 -14.03 -8.03 -18.86
CA PRO A 14 -14.61 -9.36 -18.95
C PRO A 14 -15.04 -9.66 -20.40
N PRO A 15 -14.50 -10.72 -21.05
CA PRO A 15 -14.90 -11.12 -22.39
C PRO A 15 -16.23 -11.88 -22.37
N MET A 16 -16.88 -12.01 -23.54
CA MET A 16 -18.05 -12.88 -23.69
C MET A 16 -17.72 -14.36 -23.48
N GLU A 17 -16.47 -14.76 -23.75
CA GLU A 17 -15.97 -16.12 -23.55
C GLU A 17 -14.67 -16.09 -22.75
N TYR A 18 -14.61 -16.90 -21.70
CA TYR A 18 -13.40 -17.05 -20.89
C TYR A 18 -12.45 -18.04 -21.53
N THR A 19 -11.24 -17.59 -21.85
CA THR A 19 -10.18 -18.41 -22.44
C THR A 19 -9.02 -18.59 -21.47
N GLN A 20 -8.15 -19.58 -21.74
CA GLN A 20 -6.89 -19.71 -20.99
C GLN A 20 -6.04 -18.45 -21.08
N GLN A 21 -6.05 -17.77 -22.24
CA GLN A 21 -5.36 -16.51 -22.45
C GLN A 21 -5.88 -15.41 -21.51
N TYR A 22 -7.21 -15.27 -21.40
CA TYR A 22 -7.81 -14.30 -20.47
C TYR A 22 -7.40 -14.55 -19.01
N MET A 23 -7.41 -15.81 -18.57
CA MET A 23 -6.99 -16.16 -17.20
C MET A 23 -5.50 -15.89 -16.96
N ALA A 24 -4.66 -16.12 -17.96
CA ALA A 24 -3.23 -15.79 -17.90
C ALA A 24 -3.00 -14.27 -17.77
N ASP A 25 -3.75 -13.48 -18.52
CA ASP A 25 -3.64 -12.01 -18.47
C ASP A 25 -4.17 -11.44 -17.15
N LEU A 26 -5.27 -11.99 -16.62
CA LEU A 26 -5.79 -11.64 -15.29
C LEU A 26 -4.79 -11.96 -14.19
N THR A 27 -4.16 -13.14 -14.23
CA THR A 27 -3.13 -13.54 -13.26
C THR A 27 -1.92 -12.61 -13.31
N ARG A 28 -1.48 -12.22 -14.52
CA ARG A 28 -0.38 -11.27 -14.70
C ARG A 28 -0.73 -9.89 -14.15
N ALA A 29 -1.93 -9.39 -14.44
CA ALA A 29 -2.40 -8.10 -13.93
C ALA A 29 -2.46 -8.09 -12.38
N LEU A 30 -2.92 -9.19 -11.78
CA LEU A 30 -2.94 -9.37 -10.33
C LEU A 30 -1.53 -9.40 -9.73
N GLN A 31 -0.59 -10.09 -10.36
CA GLN A 31 0.79 -10.15 -9.88
C GLN A 31 1.45 -8.77 -9.89
N VAL A 32 1.26 -7.99 -10.96
CA VAL A 32 1.75 -6.60 -11.03
C VAL A 32 1.09 -5.74 -9.94
N PHE A 33 -0.20 -5.92 -9.68
CA PHE A 33 -0.88 -5.21 -8.61
C PHE A 33 -0.30 -5.54 -7.23
N ILE A 34 -0.06 -6.81 -6.93
CA ILE A 34 0.55 -7.25 -5.66
C ILE A 34 1.97 -6.70 -5.51
N GLU A 35 2.76 -6.68 -6.58
CA GLU A 35 4.12 -6.12 -6.56
C GLU A 35 4.13 -4.60 -6.29
N GLN A 36 3.14 -3.87 -6.81
CA GLN A 36 2.97 -2.44 -6.52
C GLN A 36 2.49 -2.18 -5.09
N GLU A 37 1.61 -3.02 -4.56
CA GLU A 37 1.13 -2.91 -3.17
C GLU A 37 2.24 -3.17 -2.15
N ARG A 38 3.13 -4.13 -2.44
CA ARG A 38 4.27 -4.48 -1.59
C ARG A 38 5.44 -3.50 -1.65
N ASN A 39 5.55 -2.74 -2.75
CA ASN A 39 6.53 -1.66 -2.90
C ASN A 39 5.80 -0.31 -3.00
N PRO A 40 4.97 0.07 -2.01
CA PRO A 40 4.36 1.38 -2.03
C PRO A 40 5.52 2.36 -1.86
N GLY A 41 5.85 3.09 -2.92
CA GLY A 41 6.86 4.14 -2.86
C GLY A 41 6.43 5.25 -1.89
N GLU A 42 6.93 6.46 -2.12
CA GLU A 42 6.56 7.61 -1.30
C GLU A 42 5.02 7.82 -1.29
N LEU A 43 4.43 7.80 -0.10
CA LEU A 43 3.00 8.04 0.08
C LEU A 43 2.70 9.54 0.04
N ARG A 44 1.84 9.95 -0.90
CA ARG A 44 1.31 11.32 -0.98
C ARG A 44 -0.17 11.34 -0.64
N ALA A 45 -0.50 11.72 0.60
CA ALA A 45 -1.88 11.87 1.05
C ALA A 45 -2.18 13.30 1.46
N THR A 46 -3.39 13.78 1.14
CA THR A 46 -3.91 15.09 1.57
C THR A 46 -4.52 15.04 2.96
N ARG A 47 -4.93 13.85 3.41
CA ARG A 47 -5.42 13.58 4.77
C ARG A 47 -5.12 12.14 5.15
N ILE A 48 -4.56 11.95 6.35
CA ILE A 48 -4.29 10.65 6.95
C ILE A 48 -4.94 10.65 8.34
N THR A 49 -5.57 9.53 8.72
CA THR A 49 -6.10 9.33 10.08
C THR A 49 -5.59 7.98 10.57
N LEU A 50 -4.77 8.01 11.62
CA LEU A 50 -4.22 6.82 12.27
C LEU A 50 -5.11 6.52 13.48
N THR A 51 -5.94 5.48 13.39
CA THR A 51 -7.00 5.21 14.37
C THR A 51 -6.56 4.36 15.56
N ASP A 52 -5.42 3.67 15.44
CA ASP A 52 -4.96 2.71 16.44
C ASP A 52 -3.46 2.91 16.73
N LEU A 53 -3.11 4.15 17.09
CA LEU A 53 -1.74 4.46 17.53
C LEU A 53 -1.55 4.00 18.97
N PRO A 54 -0.47 3.25 19.28
CA PRO A 54 -0.11 2.92 20.66
C PRO A 54 0.04 4.19 21.50
N THR A 55 -0.34 4.13 22.77
CA THR A 55 -0.24 5.28 23.70
C THR A 55 1.01 5.25 24.59
N SER A 56 1.84 4.23 24.45
CA SER A 56 3.09 4.04 25.20
C SER A 56 4.17 3.50 24.27
N VAL A 57 5.43 3.78 24.61
CA VAL A 57 6.62 3.35 23.86
C VAL A 57 7.05 1.91 24.20
N THR A 58 6.52 1.33 25.27
CA THR A 58 6.92 0.00 25.76
C THR A 58 6.64 -1.08 24.71
N ASP A 59 7.63 -1.94 24.46
CA ASP A 59 7.56 -3.09 23.53
C ASP A 59 7.29 -2.73 22.06
N LEU A 60 7.52 -1.48 21.66
CA LEU A 60 7.46 -1.08 20.25
C LEU A 60 8.79 -1.29 19.54
N GLU A 61 8.73 -1.68 18.27
CA GLU A 61 9.91 -1.73 17.39
C GLU A 61 10.43 -0.31 17.12
N THR A 62 11.75 -0.13 17.07
CA THR A 62 12.40 1.13 16.69
C THR A 62 11.84 1.66 15.37
N GLY A 63 11.43 2.93 15.35
CA GLY A 63 10.80 3.56 14.19
C GLY A 63 9.27 3.52 14.19
N THR A 64 8.63 2.80 15.12
CA THR A 64 7.18 2.78 15.26
C THR A 64 6.64 4.15 15.68
N LEU A 65 5.58 4.62 15.02
CA LEU A 65 4.84 5.82 15.43
C LEU A 65 3.91 5.48 16.61
N TYR A 66 3.95 6.32 17.65
CA TYR A 66 3.06 6.20 18.80
C TYR A 66 2.58 7.59 19.26
N ASN A 67 1.47 7.62 19.98
CA ASN A 67 0.87 8.84 20.51
C ASN A 67 1.15 8.94 22.02
N ASP A 68 1.99 9.87 22.42
CA ASP A 68 2.14 10.22 23.83
C ASP A 68 1.29 11.44 24.15
N SER A 69 0.14 11.21 24.79
CA SER A 69 -0.70 12.27 25.37
C SER A 69 -1.10 13.38 24.38
N GLY A 70 -1.33 13.04 23.11
CA GLY A 70 -1.68 13.96 22.03
C GLY A 70 -0.51 14.38 21.14
N THR A 71 0.71 13.90 21.43
CA THR A 71 1.91 14.18 20.63
C THR A 71 2.36 12.93 19.89
N ILE A 72 2.54 13.02 18.58
CA ILE A 72 3.10 11.93 17.78
C ILE A 72 4.61 11.86 18.02
N LYS A 73 5.10 10.67 18.39
CA LYS A 73 6.50 10.36 18.66
C LYS A 73 6.91 9.07 17.93
N ILE A 74 8.22 8.87 17.80
CA ILE A 74 8.83 7.68 17.18
C ILE A 74 9.52 6.87 18.28
N ALA A 75 9.30 5.56 18.30
CA ALA A 75 9.99 4.66 19.21
C ALA A 75 11.51 4.65 18.91
N PRO A 76 12.36 4.83 19.93
CA PRO A 76 13.82 4.94 19.75
C PRO A 76 14.49 3.63 19.33
#